data_AF-A0A3P8JGY9-F1
#
_entry.id   AF-A0A3P8JGY9-F1
#
_cell.length_a   1.000
_cell.length_b   1.000
_cell.length_c   1.000
_cell.angle_alpha   90.00
_cell.angle_beta   90.00
_cell.angle_gamma   90.00
#
_symmetry.space_group_name_H-M   'P 1'
#
loop_
_entity.id
_entity.type
_entity.pdbx_description
1 polymer ?
#
loop_
_entity_poly.entity_id
_entity_poly.type
_entity_poly.pdbx_seq_one_letter_code
_entity_poly.pdbx_strand_id
1 'polypeptide(L)'
;MIGKIEHKIGIRIRKTILGYGLRSGMPTGEEIIEGAILAEEVVRCINSGLINKIIVINNNNRAIPIDLEDSERRLVDKESEIYKLAKLTQLI
;
A
#
# COMPACT_ATOMS: atom_id res chain seq x y z
N MET A 1 -24.40 -0.07 -11.24
CA MET A 1 -23.99 -1.40 -11.72
C MET A 1 -24.52 -2.54 -10.83
N ILE A 2 -24.39 -2.46 -9.49
CA ILE A 2 -24.91 -3.48 -8.55
C ILE A 2 -26.43 -3.73 -8.67
N GLY A 3 -27.26 -2.68 -8.76
CA GLY A 3 -28.71 -2.88 -8.95
C GLY A 3 -29.08 -3.64 -10.23
N LYS A 4 -28.24 -3.61 -11.28
CA LYS A 4 -28.43 -4.42 -12.50
C LYS A 4 -28.09 -5.90 -12.28
N ILE A 5 -27.27 -6.21 -11.28
CA ILE A 5 -26.86 -7.57 -10.94
C ILE A 5 -27.92 -8.25 -10.08
N GLU A 6 -28.46 -7.55 -9.07
CA GLU A 6 -29.51 -8.07 -8.19
C GLU A 6 -30.70 -8.64 -8.98
N HIS A 7 -31.17 -7.91 -10.01
CA HIS A 7 -32.25 -8.37 -10.89
C HIS A 7 -31.91 -9.62 -11.70
N LYS A 8 -30.64 -9.86 -12.02
CA LYS A 8 -30.20 -11.02 -12.81
C LYS A 8 -30.01 -12.28 -11.98
N ILE A 9 -29.62 -12.13 -10.71
CA ILE A 9 -29.29 -13.27 -9.84
C ILE A 9 -30.35 -13.55 -8.76
N GLY A 10 -31.32 -12.65 -8.57
CA GLY A 10 -32.40 -12.82 -7.58
C GLY A 10 -31.96 -12.69 -6.12
N ILE A 11 -30.75 -12.19 -5.88
CA ILE A 11 -30.15 -12.03 -4.55
C ILE A 11 -30.03 -10.55 -4.22
N ARG A 12 -30.45 -10.17 -3.00
CA ARG A 12 -30.30 -8.80 -2.47
C ARG A 12 -28.86 -8.55 -2.04
N ILE A 13 -28.21 -7.56 -2.63
CA ILE A 13 -26.83 -7.19 -2.39
C ILE A 13 -26.79 -5.94 -1.49
N ARG A 14 -25.98 -5.98 -0.43
CA ARG A 14 -25.65 -4.77 0.34
C ARG A 14 -24.31 -4.20 -0.12
N LYS A 15 -24.32 -2.92 -0.45
CA LYS A 15 -23.12 -2.18 -0.86
C LYS A 15 -22.64 -1.29 0.28
N THR A 16 -21.37 -1.44 0.65
CA THR A 16 -20.69 -0.53 1.57
C THR A 16 -19.71 0.35 0.79
N ILE A 17 -19.68 1.65 1.05
CA ILE A 17 -18.70 2.59 0.51
C ILE A 17 -17.93 3.16 1.70
N LEU A 18 -16.64 2.82 1.82
CA LEU A 18 -15.84 3.17 3.00
C LEU A 18 -15.45 4.66 3.04
N GLY A 19 -15.22 5.27 1.88
CA GLY A 19 -14.92 6.71 1.78
C GLY A 19 -13.65 7.14 2.50
N TYR A 20 -13.64 8.35 3.06
CA TYR A 20 -12.48 8.95 3.73
C TYR A 20 -12.12 8.30 5.08
N GLY A 21 -12.98 7.43 5.62
CA GLY A 21 -12.70 6.73 6.88
C GLY A 21 -11.41 5.91 6.84
N LEU A 22 -10.97 5.49 5.66
CA LEU A 22 -9.71 4.77 5.44
C LEU A 22 -8.45 5.61 5.70
N ARG A 23 -8.56 6.94 5.87
CA ARG A 23 -7.42 7.85 6.13
C ARG A 23 -7.33 8.32 7.57
N SER A 24 -8.22 7.83 8.43
CA SER A 24 -8.36 8.25 9.82
C SER A 24 -8.28 7.05 10.75
N GLY A 25 -7.89 7.29 12.00
CA GLY A 25 -7.73 6.24 13.02
C GLY A 25 -6.39 6.36 13.72
N MET A 26 -6.16 5.50 14.71
CA MET A 26 -4.82 5.33 15.26
C MET A 26 -4.00 4.46 14.31
N PRO A 27 -2.74 4.83 14.04
CA PRO A 27 -1.86 4.00 13.24
C PRO A 27 -1.67 2.64 13.91
N THR A 28 -1.57 1.62 13.08
CA THR A 28 -1.26 0.26 13.51
C THR A 28 0.18 0.18 14.04
N GLY A 29 0.48 -0.88 14.79
CA GLY A 29 1.85 -1.11 15.27
C GLY A 29 2.87 -1.21 14.13
N GLU A 30 2.46 -1.76 12.99
CA GLU A 30 3.29 -1.86 11.78
C GLU A 30 3.64 -0.47 11.23
N GLU A 31 2.64 0.40 11.02
CA GLU A 31 2.87 1.77 10.54
C GLU A 31 3.77 2.58 11.49
N ILE A 32 3.63 2.37 12.81
CA ILE A 32 4.49 3.02 13.81
C ILE A 32 5.94 2.54 13.68
N ILE A 33 6.15 1.22 13.58
CA ILE A 33 7.50 0.63 13.52
C ILE A 33 8.18 1.00 12.18
N GLU A 34 7.46 0.85 11.06
CA GLU A 34 7.98 1.24 9.74
C GLU A 34 8.29 2.73 9.69
N GLY A 35 7.41 3.57 10.25
CA GLY A 35 7.66 5.01 10.37
C GLY A 35 8.93 5.33 11.17
N ALA A 36 9.20 4.61 12.25
CA ALA A 36 10.42 4.77 13.04
C ALA A 36 11.68 4.37 12.25
N ILE A 37 11.65 3.22 11.56
CA ILE A 37 12.76 2.73 10.72
C ILE A 37 13.05 3.71 9.57
N LEU A 38 12.00 4.23 8.92
CA LEU A 38 12.13 5.23 7.87
C LEU A 38 12.75 6.53 8.41
N ALA A 39 12.32 7.00 9.59
CA ALA A 39 12.83 8.22 10.19
C ALA A 39 14.33 8.13 10.54
N GLU A 40 14.78 6.98 11.06
CA GLU A 40 16.20 6.71 11.31
C GLU A 40 17.04 6.87 10.04
N GLU A 41 16.56 6.28 8.94
CA GLU A 41 17.25 6.32 7.65
C GLU A 41 17.26 7.73 7.03
N VAL A 42 16.19 8.51 7.23
CA VAL A 42 16.16 9.94 6.86
C VAL A 42 17.28 10.70 7.59
N VAL A 43 17.41 10.52 8.90
CA VAL A 43 18.45 11.19 9.70
C VAL A 43 19.84 10.77 9.22
N ARG A 44 20.05 9.48 8.97
CA ARG A 44 21.30 8.95 8.41
C ARG A 44 21.65 9.62 7.07
N CYS A 45 20.67 9.76 6.18
CA CYS A 45 20.87 10.37 4.86
C CYS A 45 21.24 11.86 4.96
N ILE A 46 20.56 12.61 5.83
CA ILE A 46 20.85 14.02 6.09
C ILE A 46 22.28 14.18 6.61
N ASN A 47 22.68 13.38 7.61
CA ASN A 47 24.03 13.42 8.17
C ASN A 47 25.11 13.02 7.15
N SER A 48 24.76 12.21 6.15
CA SER A 48 25.66 11.80 5.07
C SER A 48 25.72 12.80 3.90
N GLY A 49 24.97 13.91 3.96
CA GLY A 49 24.89 14.89 2.88
C GLY A 49 24.11 14.44 1.65
N LEU A 50 23.30 13.37 1.77
CA LEU A 50 22.46 12.89 0.67
C LEU A 50 21.25 13.83 0.50
N ILE A 51 21.05 14.32 -0.72
CA ILE A 51 19.92 15.18 -1.12
C ILE A 51 19.12 14.52 -2.23
N ASN A 52 17.90 15.00 -2.46
CA ASN A 52 17.01 14.54 -3.54
C ASN A 52 16.70 13.03 -3.50
N LYS A 53 16.62 12.46 -2.29
CA LYS A 53 16.30 11.05 -2.05
C LYS A 53 14.89 10.89 -1.48
N ILE A 54 14.20 9.81 -1.85
CA ILE A 54 13.04 9.26 -1.14
C ILE A 54 13.52 8.06 -0.32
N ILE A 55 13.05 7.93 0.91
CA ILE A 55 13.30 6.73 1.71
C ILE A 55 12.11 5.78 1.58
N VAL A 56 12.37 4.52 1.26
CA VAL A 56 11.33 3.48 1.11
C VAL A 56 11.73 2.22 1.88
N ILE A 57 10.74 1.45 2.34
CA ILE A 57 10.94 0.07 2.79
C ILE A 57 10.96 -0.85 1.57
N ASN A 58 12.00 -1.69 1.48
CA ASN A 58 12.09 -2.73 0.45
C ASN A 58 11.49 -4.06 0.92
N ASN A 59 11.45 -5.06 0.03
CA ASN A 59 10.90 -6.39 0.33
C ASN A 59 11.66 -7.16 1.44
N ASN A 60 12.83 -6.66 1.88
CA ASN A 60 13.61 -7.23 2.98
C ASN A 60 13.41 -6.46 4.29
N ASN A 61 12.37 -5.63 4.40
CA ASN A 61 12.04 -4.79 5.56
C ASN A 61 13.17 -3.83 5.97
N ARG A 62 13.92 -3.31 4.99
CA ARG A 62 14.97 -2.32 5.22
C ARG A 62 14.60 -1.00 4.56
N ALA A 63 14.83 0.09 5.28
CA ALA A 63 14.78 1.43 4.70
C ALA A 63 15.99 1.65 3.79
N ILE A 64 15.73 2.09 2.56
CA ILE A 64 16.76 2.42 1.57
C ILE A 64 16.46 3.78 0.94
N PRO A 65 17.49 4.59 0.64
CA PRO A 65 17.33 5.80 -0.14
C PRO A 65 17.30 5.47 -1.63
N ILE A 66 16.31 6.01 -2.34
CA ILE A 66 16.21 5.97 -3.80
C ILE A 66 16.21 7.40 -4.34
N ASP A 67 16.68 7.59 -5.57
CA ASP A 67 16.62 8.89 -6.23
C ASP A 67 15.17 9.28 -6.53
N LEU A 68 14.83 10.55 -6.28
CA LEU A 68 13.49 11.07 -6.52
C LEU A 68 13.07 10.89 -7.99
N GLU A 69 14.02 11.07 -8.92
CA GLU A 69 13.79 10.94 -10.37
C GLU A 69 13.47 9.51 -10.80
N ASP A 70 13.93 8.50 -10.06
CA ASP A 70 13.66 7.09 -10.34
C ASP A 70 12.31 6.61 -9.78
N SER A 71 11.59 7.46 -9.03
CA SER A 71 10.35 7.07 -8.35
C SER A 71 9.22 6.70 -9.31
N GLU A 72 9.17 7.30 -10.50
CA GLU A 72 8.15 7.04 -11.53
C GLU A 72 8.28 5.66 -12.19
N ARG A 73 9.45 5.00 -12.05
CA ARG A 73 9.71 3.68 -12.64
C ARG A 73 9.06 2.54 -11.87
N ARG A 74 8.45 2.80 -10.71
CA ARG A 74 7.80 1.77 -9.90
C ARG A 74 6.50 1.34 -10.57
N LEU A 75 6.57 0.24 -11.30
CA LEU A 75 5.40 -0.44 -11.85
C LEU A 75 4.51 -0.91 -10.69
N VAL A 76 3.32 -0.33 -10.56
CA VAL A 76 2.27 -0.90 -9.72
C VAL A 76 1.92 -2.25 -10.32
N ASP A 77 2.21 -3.32 -9.59
CA ASP A 77 1.92 -4.68 -10.03
C ASP A 77 0.40 -4.86 -10.19
N LYS A 78 -0.06 -4.96 -11.45
CA LYS A 78 -1.47 -5.14 -11.79
C LYS A 78 -1.91 -6.60 -11.68
N GLU A 79 -0.97 -7.56 -11.59
CA GLU A 79 -1.24 -9.00 -11.59
C GLU A 79 -0.54 -9.72 -10.43
N SER A 80 -0.63 -9.14 -9.24
CA SER A 80 -0.04 -9.70 -8.02
C SER A 80 -0.41 -11.17 -7.82
N GLU A 81 0.58 -11.99 -7.44
CA GLU A 81 0.37 -13.38 -7.03
C GLU A 81 -0.63 -13.50 -5.88
N ILE A 82 -0.75 -12.46 -5.03
CA ILE A 82 -1.75 -12.41 -3.96
C ILE A 82 -3.17 -12.36 -4.53
N TYR A 83 -3.38 -11.65 -5.64
CA TYR A 83 -4.68 -11.62 -6.33
C TYR A 83 -5.02 -12.98 -6.93
N LYS A 84 -4.04 -13.66 -7.55
CA LYS A 84 -4.21 -15.02 -8.08
C LYS A 84 -4.53 -16.01 -6.97
N LEU A 85 -3.81 -15.92 -5.85
CA LEU A 85 -4.04 -16.75 -4.66
C LEU A 85 -5.44 -16.54 -4.10
N ALA A 86 -5.89 -15.29 -3.96
CA ALA A 86 -7.21 -14.97 -3.42
C ALA A 86 -8.36 -15.54 -4.28
N LYS A 87 -8.19 -15.59 -5.61
CA LYS A 87 -9.12 -16.30 -6.51
C LYS A 87 -9.10 -17.81 -6.30
N LEU A 88 -7.91 -18.40 -6.19
CA LEU A 88 -7.76 -19.85 -5.96
C LEU A 88 -8.36 -20.28 -4.63
N THR A 89 -8.24 -19.47 -3.59
CA THR A 89 -8.78 -19.72 -2.25
C THR A 89 -10.22 -19.26 -2.08
N GLN A 90 -10.87 -18.75 -3.13
CA GLN A 90 -12.26 -18.27 -3.12
C GLN A 90 -12.54 -17.15 -2.10
N LEU A 91 -11.52 -16.35 -1.78
CA LEU A 91 -11.66 -15.14 -0.95
C LEU A 91 -12.26 -13.97 -1.74
N ILE A 92 -12.08 -13.97 -3.07
CA ILE A 92 -12.63 -12.99 -4.02
C ILE A 92 -13.08 -13.64 -5.33
#